data_AF-A0A8D8YVD2-F1
#
_entry.id   AF-A0A8D8YVD2-F1
#
_cell.length_a   1.000
_cell.length_b   1.000
_cell.length_c   1.000
_cell.angle_alpha   90.00
_cell.angle_beta   90.00
_cell.angle_gamma   90.00
#
_symmetry.space_group_name_H-M   'P 1'
#
loop_
_entity.id
_entity.type
_entity.pdbx_description
1 polymer ?
#
loop_
_entity_poly.entity_id
_entity_poly.type
_entity_poly.pdbx_seq_one_letter_code
_entity_poly.pdbx_strand_id
1 'polypeptide(L)'
;MYNGYFFQNENSPMNLSKFFKDKDVMLIVDPPFGAKFEPLADTVKKLERMHLEACDSLKSFDVMLFSPYFREKEILNVFPMYHMADYKVNYANHKQFQSGGRKQGSPVRVYTSLASDKVPLPTLENYWFCKRCKAWRSEDNSHCDKCNTCSSKNGTKYWHCDKCRQCIKPSWYHCDTCSKCCHPSHVEEHKAQGDKKPIATKRRGPLLKMNKKTKKRKFK
;
A
#
# COMPACT_ATOMS: atom_id res chain seq x y z
N MET A 1 12.91 -2.63 15.72
CA MET A 1 12.05 -2.20 14.59
C MET A 1 10.57 -2.43 14.85
N TYR A 2 10.10 -3.63 15.24
CA TYR A 2 8.64 -3.87 15.42
C TYR A 2 8.13 -3.66 16.85
N ASN A 3 9.01 -3.69 17.84
CA ASN A 3 8.68 -3.50 19.27
C ASN A 3 9.28 -2.20 19.84
N GLY A 4 9.87 -1.35 19.00
CA GLY A 4 10.54 -0.12 19.44
C GLY A 4 11.59 -0.29 20.54
N TYR A 5 12.22 -1.46 20.67
CA TYR A 5 13.18 -1.79 21.72
C TYR A 5 14.61 -1.34 21.38
N PHE A 6 15.34 -0.82 22.36
CA PHE A 6 16.75 -0.45 22.28
C PHE A 6 17.58 -1.44 23.08
N PHE A 7 18.53 -2.14 22.43
CA PHE A 7 19.25 -3.26 23.05
C PHE A 7 20.47 -2.88 23.90
N GLN A 8 21.12 -1.75 23.63
CA GLN A 8 22.44 -1.46 24.22
C GLN A 8 22.36 -1.09 25.70
N ASN A 9 21.72 0.03 26.02
CA ASN A 9 21.61 0.53 27.37
C ASN A 9 20.44 1.50 27.52
N GLU A 10 20.11 1.81 28.77
CA GLU A 10 19.05 2.75 29.18
C GLU A 10 19.22 4.17 28.62
N ASN A 11 20.43 4.56 28.22
CA ASN A 11 20.73 5.87 27.63
C ASN A 11 20.46 5.94 26.11
N SER A 12 20.20 4.81 25.44
CA SER A 12 19.98 4.79 23.98
C SER A 12 18.84 5.70 23.52
N PRO A 13 17.68 5.77 24.21
CA PRO A 13 16.64 6.74 23.89
C PRO A 13 17.11 8.18 24.02
N MET A 14 17.88 8.53 25.07
CA MET A 14 18.43 9.88 25.23
C MET A 14 19.41 10.24 24.12
N ASN A 15 20.24 9.29 23.67
CA ASN A 15 21.16 9.51 22.55
C ASN A 15 20.40 9.81 21.25
N LEU A 16 19.29 9.10 20.99
CA LEU A 16 18.44 9.39 19.85
C LEU A 16 17.76 10.75 19.96
N SER A 17 17.24 11.11 21.14
CA SER A 17 16.66 12.44 21.37
C SER A 17 17.69 13.56 21.17
N LYS A 18 18.96 13.36 21.57
CA LYS A 18 20.04 14.31 21.28
C LYS A 18 20.30 14.44 19.77
N PHE A 19 20.29 13.33 19.04
CA PHE A 19 20.45 13.34 17.58
C PHE A 19 19.35 14.16 16.88
N PHE A 20 18.10 14.08 17.37
CA PHE A 20 16.99 14.83 16.78
C PHE A 20 17.13 16.35 16.88
N LYS A 21 17.63 16.87 18.01
CA LYS A 21 17.67 18.32 18.29
C LYS A 21 18.38 19.18 17.24
N ASP A 22 19.44 18.65 16.65
CA ASP A 22 20.37 19.43 15.83
C ASP A 22 20.27 19.12 14.33
N LYS A 23 19.19 18.42 13.90
CA LYS A 23 19.09 17.86 12.55
C LYS A 23 17.69 18.02 11.96
N ASP A 24 17.64 18.30 10.66
CA ASP A 24 16.47 17.99 9.86
C ASP A 24 16.49 16.50 9.51
N VAL A 25 15.42 15.78 9.83
CA VAL A 25 15.40 14.33 9.84
C VAL A 25 14.35 13.81 8.87
N MET A 26 14.73 12.76 8.14
CA MET A 26 13.81 11.93 7.38
C MET A 26 14.02 10.47 7.79
N LEU A 27 12.93 9.78 8.13
CA LEU A 27 12.99 8.37 8.49
C LEU A 27 12.83 7.50 7.24
N ILE A 28 13.88 6.77 6.88
CA ILE A 28 13.89 5.83 5.76
C ILE A 28 13.77 4.41 6.33
N VAL A 29 12.75 3.65 5.91
CA VAL A 29 12.44 2.32 6.44
C VAL A 29 12.25 1.31 5.32
N ASP A 30 13.09 0.28 5.29
CA ASP A 30 12.94 -0.87 4.39
C ASP A 30 12.77 -2.16 5.21
N PRO A 31 11.54 -2.44 5.69
CA PRO A 31 11.28 -3.56 6.58
C PRO A 31 11.10 -4.88 5.79
N PRO A 32 11.36 -6.06 6.40
CA PRO A 32 11.00 -7.34 5.82
C PRO A 32 9.54 -7.39 5.36
N PHE A 33 9.32 -7.68 4.08
CA PHE A 33 7.99 -7.57 3.47
C PHE A 33 6.97 -8.53 4.07
N GLY A 34 7.38 -9.67 4.63
CA GLY A 34 6.45 -10.64 5.24
C GLY A 34 5.86 -10.19 6.59
N ALA A 35 6.34 -9.08 7.16
CA ALA A 35 5.91 -8.64 8.48
C ALA A 35 4.61 -7.83 8.45
N LYS A 36 4.05 -7.66 9.65
CA LYS A 36 2.89 -6.80 9.92
C LYS A 36 3.28 -5.33 9.96
N PHE A 37 2.45 -4.46 9.40
CA PHE A 37 2.69 -3.02 9.42
C PHE A 37 2.21 -2.35 10.71
N GLU A 38 1.27 -2.96 11.44
CA GLU A 38 0.74 -2.38 12.69
C GLU A 38 1.85 -2.16 13.74
N PRO A 39 2.70 -3.16 14.08
CA PRO A 39 3.75 -2.93 15.08
C PRO A 39 4.87 -1.98 14.57
N LEU A 40 5.06 -1.95 13.24
CA LEU A 40 5.96 -0.98 12.63
C LEU A 40 5.42 0.44 12.80
N ALA A 41 4.12 0.65 12.56
CA ALA A 41 3.46 1.93 12.76
C ALA A 41 3.54 2.39 14.22
N ASP A 42 3.39 1.48 15.19
CA ASP A 42 3.58 1.83 16.61
C ASP A 42 5.01 2.28 16.90
N THR A 43 6.00 1.65 16.26
CA THR A 43 7.40 2.06 16.40
C THR A 43 7.66 3.41 15.73
N VAL A 44 7.12 3.66 14.53
CA VAL A 44 7.23 4.96 13.85
C VAL A 44 6.62 6.07 14.71
N LYS A 45 5.40 5.87 15.23
CA LYS A 45 4.74 6.83 16.14
C LYS A 45 5.53 7.10 17.42
N LYS A 46 6.20 6.08 17.96
CA LYS A 46 7.10 6.26 19.11
C LYS A 46 8.27 7.17 18.75
N LEU A 47 8.89 6.95 17.58
CA LEU A 47 10.00 7.79 17.10
C LEU A 47 9.55 9.22 16.79
N GLU A 48 8.38 9.40 16.18
CA GLU A 48 7.79 10.72 15.92
C GLU A 48 7.58 11.50 17.22
N ARG A 49 7.03 10.85 18.25
CA ARG A 49 6.86 11.48 19.58
C ARG A 49 8.20 11.91 20.18
N MET A 50 9.19 11.03 20.16
CA MET A 50 10.54 11.35 20.66
C MET A 50 11.16 12.53 19.91
N HIS A 51 10.92 12.66 18.61
CA HIS A 51 11.40 13.77 17.80
C HIS A 51 10.67 15.07 18.16
N LEU A 52 9.33 15.06 18.24
CA LEU A 52 8.53 16.22 18.65
C LEU A 52 8.95 16.74 20.02
N GLU A 53 9.10 15.84 21.00
CA GLU A 53 9.55 16.16 22.36
C GLU A 53 10.99 16.71 22.40
N ALA A 54 11.88 16.14 21.59
CA ALA A 54 13.27 16.59 21.55
C ALA A 54 13.41 17.98 20.93
N CYS A 55 12.66 18.27 19.87
CA CYS A 55 12.79 19.49 19.07
C CYS A 55 11.84 20.62 19.48
N ASP A 56 10.93 20.39 20.44
CA ASP A 56 9.84 21.31 20.79
C ASP A 56 9.07 21.81 19.55
N SER A 57 8.75 20.86 18.66
CA SER A 57 8.15 21.14 17.35
C SER A 57 6.70 20.66 17.27
N LEU A 58 5.90 21.32 16.45
CA LEU A 58 4.53 20.90 16.12
C LEU A 58 4.47 19.89 14.97
N LYS A 59 5.55 19.74 14.20
CA LYS A 59 5.66 18.80 13.08
C LYS A 59 6.84 17.85 13.28
N SER A 60 6.60 16.56 13.07
CA SER A 60 7.66 15.54 13.10
C SER A 60 8.39 15.44 11.77
N PHE A 61 9.46 14.63 11.74
CA PHE A 61 10.13 14.21 10.52
C PHE A 61 9.16 13.58 9.51
N ASP A 62 9.54 13.64 8.23
CA ASP A 62 8.86 12.92 7.16
C ASP A 62 9.39 11.48 7.04
N VAL A 63 8.59 10.59 6.47
CA VAL A 63 8.91 9.15 6.38
C VAL A 63 8.93 8.68 4.93
N MET A 64 9.88 7.82 4.59
CA MET A 64 9.90 7.02 3.36
C MET A 64 9.95 5.53 3.71
N LEU A 65 8.84 4.84 3.45
CA LEU A 65 8.66 3.40 3.68
C LEU A 65 8.73 2.65 2.36
N PHE A 66 9.62 1.66 2.28
CA PHE A 66 9.81 0.83 1.09
C PHE A 66 8.96 -0.43 1.22
N SER A 67 8.06 -0.66 0.27
CA SER A 67 7.21 -1.84 0.29
C SER A 67 6.60 -2.19 -1.07
N PRO A 68 6.19 -3.44 -1.31
CA PRO A 68 5.53 -3.79 -2.56
C PRO A 68 4.19 -3.08 -2.76
N TYR A 69 3.88 -2.65 -3.99
CA TYR A 69 2.62 -1.95 -4.32
C TYR A 69 1.35 -2.74 -3.96
N PHE A 70 1.42 -4.08 -3.93
CA PHE A 70 0.26 -4.92 -3.63
C PHE A 70 -0.10 -4.95 -2.13
N ARG A 71 0.73 -4.36 -1.27
CA ARG A 71 0.48 -4.20 0.17
C ARG A 71 -0.06 -2.81 0.54
N GLU A 72 -0.26 -1.92 -0.44
CA GLU A 72 -0.72 -0.54 -0.23
C GLU A 72 -1.92 -0.44 0.71
N LYS A 73 -2.94 -1.29 0.54
CA LYS A 73 -4.14 -1.26 1.38
C LYS A 73 -3.80 -1.45 2.87
N GLU A 74 -2.90 -2.37 3.19
CA GLU A 74 -2.49 -2.61 4.58
C GLU A 74 -1.67 -1.44 5.12
N ILE A 75 -0.82 -0.86 4.29
CA ILE A 75 -0.01 0.32 4.65
C ILE A 75 -0.90 1.53 4.92
N LEU A 76 -1.83 1.85 4.02
CA LEU A 76 -2.74 2.99 4.16
C LEU A 76 -3.74 2.81 5.32
N ASN A 77 -4.03 1.57 5.72
CA ASN A 77 -4.84 1.33 6.93
C ASN A 77 -4.13 1.81 8.20
N VAL A 78 -2.79 1.70 8.27
CA VAL A 78 -2.00 2.08 9.45
C VAL A 78 -1.34 3.47 9.31
N PHE A 79 -1.09 3.90 8.07
CA PHE A 79 -0.53 5.19 7.68
C PHE A 79 -1.45 5.88 6.66
N PRO A 80 -2.63 6.36 7.07
CA PRO A 80 -3.65 6.89 6.16
C PRO A 80 -3.23 8.17 5.42
N MET A 81 -2.23 8.87 5.95
CA MET A 81 -1.68 10.08 5.34
C MET A 81 -0.54 9.83 4.37
N TYR A 82 -0.12 8.57 4.20
CA TYR A 82 0.91 8.25 3.23
C TYR A 82 0.30 8.15 1.84
N HIS A 83 1.15 8.36 0.84
CA HIS A 83 0.83 8.07 -0.54
C HIS A 83 1.97 7.27 -1.17
N MET A 84 1.63 6.49 -2.21
CA MET A 84 2.62 5.71 -2.96
C MET A 84 3.22 6.55 -4.09
N ALA A 85 4.54 6.74 -4.08
CA ALA A 85 5.28 7.28 -5.22
C ALA A 85 5.45 6.20 -6.30
N ASP A 86 5.50 6.62 -7.56
CA ASP A 86 5.52 5.67 -8.70
C ASP A 86 6.93 5.12 -9.02
N TYR A 87 7.93 5.52 -8.23
CA TYR A 87 9.32 5.10 -8.40
C TYR A 87 9.51 3.60 -8.16
N LYS A 88 10.12 2.91 -9.13
CA LYS A 88 10.37 1.47 -9.08
C LYS A 88 11.70 1.22 -8.39
N VAL A 89 11.68 0.85 -7.11
CA VAL A 89 12.91 0.64 -6.32
C VAL A 89 13.53 -0.71 -6.68
N ASN A 90 14.73 -0.69 -7.25
CA ASN A 90 15.48 -1.89 -7.62
C ASN A 90 16.50 -2.27 -6.54
N TYR A 91 16.61 -3.56 -6.24
CA TYR A 91 17.56 -4.12 -5.29
C TYR A 91 18.68 -4.84 -6.04
N ALA A 92 19.93 -4.58 -5.68
CA ALA A 92 21.09 -5.18 -6.37
C ALA A 92 21.16 -6.72 -6.23
N ASN A 93 20.65 -7.25 -5.13
CA ASN A 93 20.82 -8.66 -4.74
C ASN A 93 19.50 -9.46 -4.72
N HIS A 94 18.36 -8.87 -5.08
CA HIS A 94 17.08 -9.57 -5.01
C HIS A 94 16.62 -10.07 -6.38
N LYS A 95 16.63 -11.39 -6.59
CA LYS A 95 16.31 -12.05 -7.87
C LYS A 95 15.03 -11.54 -8.55
N GLN A 96 13.99 -11.26 -7.75
CA GLN A 96 12.70 -10.80 -8.26
C GLN A 96 12.49 -9.27 -8.21
N PHE A 97 13.31 -8.53 -7.46
CA PHE A 97 13.12 -7.09 -7.21
C PHE A 97 14.26 -6.24 -7.78
N GLN A 98 15.03 -6.82 -8.70
CA GLN A 98 16.05 -6.16 -9.50
C GLN A 98 15.51 -5.79 -10.88
N SER A 99 16.24 -4.94 -11.60
CA SER A 99 15.97 -4.67 -13.01
C SER A 99 16.02 -5.98 -13.81
N GLY A 100 15.03 -6.20 -14.68
CA GLY A 100 14.89 -7.44 -15.45
C GLY A 100 14.41 -8.67 -14.65
N GLY A 101 14.29 -8.60 -13.32
CA GLY A 101 13.80 -9.71 -12.49
C GLY A 101 12.31 -10.04 -12.69
N ARG A 102 11.54 -9.08 -13.22
CA ARG A 102 10.13 -9.22 -13.60
C ARG A 102 9.85 -8.39 -14.84
N LYS A 103 8.86 -8.81 -15.64
CA LYS A 103 8.44 -8.11 -16.87
C LYS A 103 8.06 -6.64 -16.61
N GLN A 104 7.42 -6.35 -15.47
CA GLN A 104 6.97 -5.00 -15.11
C GLN A 104 7.96 -4.25 -14.20
N GLY A 105 9.16 -4.78 -14.02
CA GLY A 105 10.16 -4.28 -13.07
C GLY A 105 9.86 -4.65 -11.63
N SER A 106 10.64 -4.10 -10.70
CA SER A 106 10.47 -4.32 -9.27
C SER A 106 9.05 -3.95 -8.82
N PRO A 107 8.42 -4.73 -7.92
CA PRO A 107 7.14 -4.38 -7.32
C PRO A 107 7.27 -3.38 -6.16
N VAL A 108 8.50 -3.08 -5.71
CA VAL A 108 8.74 -2.22 -4.55
C VAL A 108 8.57 -0.76 -4.94
N ARG A 109 7.86 -0.02 -4.10
CA ARG A 109 7.57 1.41 -4.21
C ARG A 109 7.92 2.11 -2.90
N VAL A 110 7.94 3.44 -2.95
CA VAL A 110 8.07 4.28 -1.76
C VAL A 110 6.70 4.75 -1.33
N TYR A 111 6.38 4.61 -0.05
CA TYR A 111 5.23 5.20 0.61
C TYR A 111 5.73 6.33 1.51
N THR A 112 5.13 7.51 1.44
CA THR A 112 5.67 8.66 2.16
C THR A 112 4.59 9.63 2.65
N SER A 113 4.91 10.30 3.77
CA SER A 113 4.14 11.42 4.32
C SER A 113 4.34 12.74 3.57
N LEU A 114 5.38 12.83 2.72
CA LEU A 114 5.62 14.01 1.90
C LEU A 114 4.44 14.28 0.97
N ALA A 115 4.29 15.51 0.50
CA ALA A 115 3.39 15.79 -0.61
C ALA A 115 3.96 15.20 -1.91
N SER A 116 3.10 14.70 -2.80
CA SER A 116 3.53 13.99 -4.01
C SER A 116 4.34 14.83 -5.01
N ASP A 117 4.20 16.15 -4.96
CA ASP A 117 4.97 17.10 -5.76
C ASP A 117 6.37 17.35 -5.20
N LYS A 118 6.61 17.01 -3.92
CA LYS A 118 7.90 17.10 -3.24
C LYS A 118 8.79 15.89 -3.43
N VAL A 119 8.36 14.91 -4.23
CA VAL A 119 9.12 13.70 -4.56
C VAL A 119 9.47 13.69 -6.05
N PRO A 120 10.49 14.46 -6.49
CA PRO A 120 10.91 14.48 -7.89
C PRO A 120 11.49 13.14 -8.31
N LEU A 121 11.12 12.68 -9.52
CA LEU A 121 11.60 11.43 -10.11
C LEU A 121 12.45 11.70 -11.35
N PRO A 122 13.45 10.85 -11.64
CA PRO A 122 14.42 11.12 -12.70
C PRO A 122 13.78 11.04 -14.09
N THR A 123 13.78 12.15 -14.83
CA THR A 123 13.24 12.20 -16.20
C THR A 123 14.01 11.33 -17.18
N LEU A 124 15.31 11.10 -16.93
CA LEU A 124 16.16 10.20 -17.72
C LEU A 124 15.73 8.73 -17.65
N GLU A 125 14.89 8.37 -16.66
CA GLU A 125 14.32 7.03 -16.51
C GLU A 125 12.84 6.99 -16.93
N ASN A 126 12.42 7.91 -17.80
CA ASN A 126 11.05 8.02 -18.32
C ASN A 126 9.99 8.27 -17.24
N TYR A 127 10.35 9.04 -16.20
CA TYR A 127 9.37 9.63 -15.28
C TYR A 127 8.96 11.03 -15.75
N TRP A 128 7.70 11.37 -15.55
CA TRP A 128 7.13 12.67 -15.94
C TRP A 128 6.24 13.23 -14.83
N PHE A 129 6.07 14.56 -14.79
CA PHE A 129 5.24 15.23 -13.80
C PHE A 129 3.80 15.41 -14.30
N CYS A 130 2.84 14.76 -13.64
CA CYS A 130 1.42 14.97 -13.91
C CYS A 130 0.94 16.23 -13.18
N LYS A 131 0.74 17.32 -13.94
CA LYS A 131 0.26 18.62 -13.41
C LYS A 131 -1.10 18.52 -12.72
N ARG A 132 -2.00 17.66 -13.22
CA ARG A 132 -3.36 17.50 -12.67
C ARG A 132 -3.34 16.79 -11.31
N CYS A 133 -2.55 15.73 -11.19
CA CYS A 133 -2.36 15.03 -9.91
C CYS A 133 -1.32 15.68 -9.00
N LYS A 134 -0.55 16.67 -9.49
CA LYS A 134 0.61 17.27 -8.83
C LYS A 134 1.59 16.21 -8.31
N ALA A 135 1.96 15.27 -9.18
CA ALA A 135 2.77 14.14 -8.77
C ALA A 135 3.57 13.56 -9.93
N TRP A 136 4.74 13.02 -9.62
CA TRP A 136 5.59 12.32 -10.58
C TRP A 136 5.08 10.90 -10.85
N ARG A 137 5.12 10.49 -12.12
CA ARG A 137 4.54 9.25 -12.63
C ARG A 137 5.50 8.60 -13.61
N SER A 138 5.47 7.28 -13.66
CA SER A 138 6.12 6.52 -14.73
C SER A 138 5.42 6.79 -16.07
N GLU A 139 6.14 6.63 -17.16
CA GLU A 139 5.59 6.69 -18.53
C GLU A 139 4.36 5.79 -18.73
N ASP A 140 4.37 4.61 -18.10
CA ASP A 140 3.26 3.64 -18.13
C ASP A 140 2.02 4.08 -17.32
N ASN A 141 2.12 5.11 -16.49
CA ASN A 141 1.05 5.57 -15.61
C ASN A 141 0.41 6.86 -16.14
N SER A 142 -0.37 6.72 -17.20
CA SER A 142 -1.09 7.84 -17.82
C SER A 142 -2.26 8.32 -16.93
N HIS A 143 -2.47 9.64 -16.90
CA HIS A 143 -3.63 10.24 -16.23
C HIS A 143 -4.93 9.81 -16.93
N CYS A 144 -5.92 9.39 -16.14
CA CYS A 144 -7.26 9.14 -16.66
C CYS A 144 -8.16 10.35 -16.41
N ASP A 145 -8.67 10.95 -17.48
CA ASP A 145 -9.54 12.13 -17.41
C ASP A 145 -10.87 11.82 -16.72
N LYS A 146 -11.42 10.61 -16.95
CA LYS A 146 -12.69 10.17 -16.36
C LYS A 146 -12.59 9.92 -14.85
N CYS A 147 -11.47 9.37 -14.38
CA CYS A 147 -11.23 9.14 -12.95
C CYS A 147 -10.55 10.33 -12.26
N ASN A 148 -10.04 11.29 -13.02
CA ASN A 148 -9.17 12.37 -12.58
C ASN A 148 -7.98 11.90 -11.73
N THR A 149 -7.36 10.78 -12.10
CA THR A 149 -6.23 10.21 -11.37
C THR A 149 -5.32 9.36 -12.26
N CYS A 150 -4.04 9.24 -11.87
CA CYS A 150 -3.08 8.30 -12.45
C CYS A 150 -3.11 7.00 -11.64
N SER A 151 -3.90 6.02 -12.08
CA SER A 151 -4.26 4.85 -11.26
C SER A 151 -3.34 3.65 -11.39
N SER A 152 -2.36 3.66 -12.30
CA SER A 152 -1.46 2.52 -12.44
C SER A 152 -0.59 2.36 -11.20
N LYS A 153 -0.42 1.12 -10.74
CA LYS A 153 0.36 0.79 -9.53
C LYS A 153 1.51 -0.15 -9.83
N ASN A 154 1.30 -1.07 -10.76
CA ASN A 154 2.23 -2.11 -11.15
C ASN A 154 3.07 -1.73 -12.38
N GLY A 155 3.09 -0.46 -12.79
CA GLY A 155 3.86 0.00 -13.94
C GLY A 155 3.35 -0.57 -15.26
N THR A 156 2.03 -0.65 -15.44
CA THR A 156 1.40 -1.01 -16.71
C THR A 156 0.29 -0.03 -17.05
N LYS A 157 0.09 0.31 -18.33
CA LYS A 157 -0.97 1.23 -18.74
C LYS A 157 -2.37 0.68 -18.42
N TYR A 158 -3.06 1.33 -17.48
CA TYR A 158 -4.43 0.99 -17.12
C TYR A 158 -5.39 1.61 -18.13
N TRP A 159 -6.57 1.00 -18.28
CA TRP A 159 -7.66 1.54 -19.10
C TRP A 159 -8.91 1.74 -18.24
N HIS A 160 -9.73 2.71 -18.61
CA HIS A 160 -10.95 3.05 -17.87
C HIS A 160 -12.11 2.16 -18.30
N CYS A 161 -12.71 1.43 -17.36
CA CYS A 161 -13.96 0.73 -17.60
C CYS A 161 -15.14 1.66 -17.28
N ASP A 162 -15.89 2.07 -18.30
CA ASP A 162 -17.04 2.98 -18.15
C ASP A 162 -18.16 2.40 -17.28
N LYS A 163 -18.46 1.10 -17.43
CA LYS A 163 -19.48 0.40 -16.63
C LYS A 163 -19.14 0.40 -15.14
N CYS A 164 -17.86 0.23 -14.81
CA CYS A 164 -17.39 0.21 -13.42
C CYS A 164 -16.90 1.57 -12.91
N ARG A 165 -16.82 2.58 -13.79
CA ARG A 165 -16.28 3.93 -13.54
C ARG A 165 -14.94 3.92 -12.82
N GLN A 166 -14.05 3.02 -13.22
CA GLN A 166 -12.73 2.85 -12.61
C GLN A 166 -11.68 2.41 -13.63
N CYS A 167 -10.43 2.83 -13.40
CA CYS A 167 -9.28 2.33 -14.14
C CYS A 167 -8.91 0.93 -13.66
N ILE A 168 -8.73 0.01 -14.61
CA ILE A 168 -8.38 -1.38 -14.36
C ILE A 168 -7.11 -1.78 -15.12
N LYS A 169 -6.51 -2.87 -14.66
CA LYS A 169 -5.34 -3.48 -15.30
C LYS A 169 -5.68 -3.85 -16.75
N PRO A 170 -4.70 -3.78 -17.67
CA PRO A 170 -4.90 -4.16 -19.07
C PRO A 170 -5.31 -5.62 -19.25
N SER A 171 -4.97 -6.50 -18.31
CA SER A 171 -5.40 -7.90 -18.34
C SER A 171 -6.81 -8.14 -17.78
N TRP A 172 -7.53 -7.13 -17.30
CA TRP A 172 -8.85 -7.28 -16.69
C TRP A 172 -9.96 -6.85 -17.66
N TYR A 173 -11.16 -7.40 -17.47
CA TYR A 173 -12.33 -7.11 -18.30
C TYR A 173 -13.60 -7.00 -17.46
N HIS A 174 -14.57 -6.22 -17.94
CA HIS A 174 -15.89 -6.16 -17.32
C HIS A 174 -16.67 -7.44 -17.56
N CYS A 175 -17.13 -8.08 -16.48
CA CYS A 175 -18.07 -9.18 -16.54
C CYS A 175 -19.49 -8.64 -16.34
N ASP A 176 -20.33 -8.70 -17.36
CA ASP A 176 -21.72 -8.22 -17.28
C ASP A 176 -22.54 -9.02 -16.26
N THR A 177 -22.35 -10.34 -16.22
CA THR A 177 -23.02 -11.24 -15.25
C THR A 177 -22.75 -10.85 -13.80
N CYS A 178 -21.50 -10.48 -13.48
CA CYS A 178 -21.12 -10.06 -12.13
C CYS A 178 -21.19 -8.54 -11.91
N SER A 179 -21.43 -7.77 -12.97
CA SER A 179 -21.40 -6.30 -13.00
C SER A 179 -20.12 -5.71 -12.37
N LYS A 180 -18.98 -6.38 -12.56
CA LYS A 180 -17.68 -5.95 -12.02
C LYS A 180 -16.53 -6.35 -12.94
N CYS A 181 -15.42 -5.63 -12.84
CA CYS A 181 -14.19 -6.00 -13.55
C CYS A 181 -13.49 -7.19 -12.89
N CYS A 182 -13.08 -8.16 -13.69
CA CYS A 182 -12.52 -9.43 -13.23
C CYS A 182 -11.31 -9.85 -14.08
N HIS A 183 -10.57 -10.83 -13.56
CA HIS A 183 -9.55 -11.55 -14.31
C HIS A 183 -10.20 -12.36 -15.46
N PRO A 184 -9.52 -12.58 -16.61
CA PRO A 184 -10.09 -13.23 -17.79
C PRO A 184 -10.62 -14.64 -17.50
N SER A 185 -9.91 -15.41 -16.66
CA SER A 185 -10.33 -16.76 -16.28
C SER A 185 -11.75 -16.80 -15.69
N HIS A 186 -12.14 -15.80 -14.92
CA HIS A 186 -13.50 -15.71 -14.36
C HIS A 186 -14.55 -15.27 -15.40
N VAL A 187 -14.15 -14.45 -16.37
CA VAL A 187 -15.03 -14.06 -17.48
C VAL A 187 -15.28 -15.25 -18.39
N GLU A 188 -14.25 -16.07 -18.63
CA GLU A 188 -14.34 -17.31 -19.40
C GLU A 188 -15.23 -18.35 -18.72
N GLU A 189 -15.17 -18.50 -17.39
CA GLU A 189 -16.10 -19.35 -16.63
C GLU A 189 -17.57 -18.98 -16.91
N HIS A 190 -17.89 -17.68 -16.95
CA HIS A 190 -19.24 -17.22 -17.24
C HIS A 190 -19.64 -17.39 -18.72
N LYS A 191 -18.68 -17.31 -19.65
CA LYS A 191 -18.92 -17.60 -21.08
C LYS A 191 -19.12 -19.10 -21.33
N ALA A 192 -18.33 -19.95 -20.69
CA ALA A 192 -18.42 -21.40 -20.78
C ALA A 192 -19.69 -21.97 -20.11
N GLN A 193 -20.25 -21.26 -19.14
CA GLN A 193 -21.54 -21.61 -18.52
C GLN A 193 -22.75 -21.10 -19.33
N GLY A 194 -22.52 -20.44 -20.47
CA GLY A 194 -23.51 -19.83 -21.36
C GLY A 194 -24.43 -20.78 -22.13
N ASP A 195 -24.73 -21.97 -21.61
CA ASP A 195 -25.79 -22.87 -22.09
C ASP A 195 -26.54 -23.62 -20.97
N LYS A 196 -26.31 -23.30 -19.69
CA LYS A 196 -27.07 -23.90 -18.59
C LYS A 196 -27.71 -22.82 -17.73
N LYS A 197 -29.05 -22.81 -17.75
CA LYS A 197 -29.92 -21.95 -16.92
C LYS A 197 -29.38 -21.88 -15.48
N PRO A 198 -29.43 -20.70 -14.83
CA PRO A 198 -28.85 -20.51 -13.52
C PRO A 198 -29.52 -21.43 -12.48
N ILE A 199 -28.73 -22.30 -11.86
CA ILE A 199 -29.13 -23.01 -10.65
C ILE A 199 -29.10 -21.99 -9.52
N ALA A 200 -30.27 -21.68 -8.96
CA ALA A 200 -30.41 -20.83 -7.80
C ALA A 200 -29.65 -21.41 -6.60
N THR A 201 -28.48 -20.87 -6.29
CA THR A 201 -27.81 -21.14 -5.02
C THR A 201 -28.50 -20.33 -3.92
N LYS A 202 -29.20 -21.04 -3.02
CA LYS A 202 -29.86 -20.47 -1.85
C LYS A 202 -28.88 -19.58 -1.07
N ARG A 203 -29.19 -18.28 -0.99
CA ARG A 203 -28.55 -17.32 -0.09
C ARG A 203 -28.63 -17.88 1.34
N ARG A 204 -27.49 -18.18 1.98
CA ARG A 204 -27.44 -18.35 3.43
C ARG A 204 -27.61 -16.96 4.05
N GLY A 205 -28.76 -16.74 4.69
CA GLY A 205 -29.07 -15.52 5.45
C GLY A 205 -28.17 -15.35 6.69
N PRO A 206 -28.21 -14.18 7.33
CA PRO A 206 -27.35 -13.86 8.45
C PRO A 206 -27.77 -14.63 9.71
N LEU A 207 -26.79 -15.21 10.43
CA LEU A 207 -26.99 -15.82 11.74
C LEU A 207 -27.29 -14.72 12.77
N LEU A 208 -28.55 -14.69 13.24
CA LEU A 208 -29.02 -13.93 14.39
C LEU A 208 -28.29 -14.37 15.66
N LYS A 209 -27.91 -13.38 16.48
CA LYS A 209 -27.41 -13.55 17.85
C LYS A 209 -28.53 -14.11 18.73
N MET A 210 -28.24 -15.10 19.59
CA MET A 210 -28.97 -15.32 20.84
C MET A 210 -28.03 -15.66 21.98
N ASN A 211 -28.37 -15.12 23.15
CA ASN A 211 -27.57 -14.99 24.36
C ASN A 211 -27.90 -16.12 25.36
N LYS A 212 -26.88 -16.57 26.09
CA LYS A 212 -26.82 -17.21 27.43
C LYS A 212 -27.97 -18.12 27.91
N LYS A 213 -27.60 -19.34 28.35
CA LYS A 213 -28.07 -19.92 29.63
C LYS A 213 -27.06 -20.90 30.22
N THR A 214 -26.78 -20.68 31.51
CA THR A 214 -25.96 -21.44 32.47
C THR A 214 -26.31 -22.91 32.62
N LYS A 215 -25.31 -23.76 32.90
CA LYS A 215 -25.47 -24.90 33.84
C LYS A 215 -24.12 -25.37 34.40
N LYS A 216 -24.03 -25.36 35.73
CA LYS A 216 -22.97 -25.91 36.59
C LYS A 216 -22.68 -27.38 36.25
N ARG A 217 -21.43 -27.81 36.38
CA ARG A 217 -21.11 -29.19 36.79
C ARG A 217 -19.78 -29.25 37.54
N LYS A 218 -19.86 -29.85 38.74
CA LYS A 218 -18.80 -30.19 39.68
C LYS A 218 -17.81 -31.17 39.04
N PHE A 219 -16.55 -31.08 39.42
CA PHE A 219 -15.65 -32.24 39.42
C PHE A 219 -15.17 -32.47 40.85
N LYS A 220 -15.23 -33.76 41.24
CA LYS A 220 -14.57 -34.32 42.42
C LYS A 220 -13.06 -34.29 42.23
#